data_AF-A0A0E0J7B2-F1
#
_entry.id   AF-A0A0E0J7B2-F1
#
_cell.length_a   1.000
_cell.length_b   1.000
_cell.length_c   1.000
_cell.angle_alpha   90.00
_cell.angle_beta   90.00
_cell.angle_gamma   90.00
#
_symmetry.space_group_name_H-M   'P 1'
#
loop_
_entity.id
_entity.type
_entity.pdbx_description
1 polymer ?
#
loop_
_entity_poly.entity_id
_entity_poly.type
_entity_poly.pdbx_seq_one_letter_code
_entity_poly.pdbx_strand_id
1 'polypeptide(L)'
;MGRLRLASLPKSHKLKANGEGEEADPRTPHSPSQPANPTFPAAAAVMESGQSGDGASHGHTSTVVETAKEEALAGGYDEEEEDCTPLPNGLICSRQNWETMYGKFGAFEDETDASPMRNTDRPVPPYYLPISMMQFFLVKVIEIMGGLQWPLHVYGIVATRDSQDNKRNFLFRCDREHCQTLASPQDSCLRLTRPSRAIVIVNPVVVEVDLKVKGSRGPPSEDKVLSEHAFVHNHTGHRIKPGFPHRQLESTEDSTMEFVFAHLQSAVEATITVGVVEGSPDFRAHHGGDDTAVVKEEIFCARKTSRSQSYFMLGFCKLSIIIAWSLLP
;
A
#
# COMPACT_ATOMS: atom_id res chain seq x y z
N MET A 1 -13.54 13.34 8.09
CA MET A 1 -12.89 12.43 9.06
C MET A 1 -12.05 11.40 8.32
N GLY A 2 -10.73 11.57 8.29
CA GLY A 2 -9.82 10.50 7.88
C GLY A 2 -9.86 9.40 8.93
N ARG A 3 -10.40 8.23 8.58
CA ARG A 3 -10.59 7.09 9.52
C ARG A 3 -9.83 5.88 9.00
N LEU A 4 -8.95 5.31 9.81
CA LEU A 4 -8.39 3.99 9.55
C LEU A 4 -9.37 2.95 10.10
N ARG A 5 -9.83 2.01 9.27
CA ARG A 5 -10.78 0.95 9.65
C ARG A 5 -10.06 -0.39 9.81
N LEU A 6 -10.24 -1.03 10.97
CA LEU A 6 -9.97 -2.45 11.16
C LEU A 6 -11.29 -3.17 11.45
N ALA A 7 -11.62 -4.19 10.67
CA ALA A 7 -12.80 -5.04 10.87
C ALA A 7 -12.38 -6.40 11.46
N SER A 8 -13.21 -6.98 12.33
CA SER A 8 -13.01 -8.33 12.88
C SER A 8 -14.17 -9.28 12.51
N LEU A 9 -13.85 -10.57 12.39
CA LEU A 9 -14.78 -11.69 12.11
C LEU A 9 -15.60 -12.14 13.35
N PRO A 10 -16.75 -12.83 13.17
CA PRO A 10 -17.80 -12.96 14.19
C PRO A 10 -17.49 -13.90 15.35
N LYS A 11 -18.17 -13.61 16.48
CA LYS A 11 -18.49 -14.59 17.52
C LYS A 11 -19.69 -15.40 17.04
N SER A 12 -19.56 -16.72 16.95
CA SER A 12 -20.74 -17.60 17.03
C SER A 12 -20.44 -18.82 17.91
N HIS A 13 -21.51 -19.28 18.54
CA HIS A 13 -21.53 -20.07 19.76
C HIS A 13 -21.07 -21.53 19.59
N LYS A 14 -20.48 -22.04 20.69
CA LYS A 14 -20.11 -23.43 21.02
C LYS A 14 -18.98 -24.06 20.18
N LEU A 15 -17.73 -23.75 20.56
CA LEU A 15 -16.60 -24.66 20.33
C LEU A 15 -16.71 -25.85 21.30
N LYS A 16 -16.89 -27.05 20.76
CA LYS A 16 -16.76 -28.31 21.51
C LYS A 16 -15.27 -28.65 21.53
N ALA A 17 -14.65 -28.57 22.70
CA ALA A 17 -13.28 -29.04 22.89
C ALA A 17 -13.30 -30.57 22.95
N ASN A 18 -12.76 -31.24 21.93
CA ASN A 18 -12.32 -32.62 22.08
C ASN A 18 -10.83 -32.55 22.45
N GLY A 19 -10.55 -32.75 23.74
CA GLY A 19 -9.19 -32.98 24.22
C GLY A 19 -8.91 -34.47 24.18
N GLU A 20 -8.02 -34.89 23.30
CA GLU A 20 -7.22 -36.09 23.52
C GLU A 20 -5.81 -35.59 23.84
N GLY A 21 -5.43 -35.78 25.10
CA GLY A 21 -4.13 -35.38 25.60
C GLY A 21 -3.08 -36.41 25.20
N GLU A 22 -1.97 -35.93 24.66
CA GLU A 22 -0.74 -36.70 24.56
C GLU A 22 0.26 -36.10 25.56
N GLU A 23 0.63 -36.93 26.53
CA GLU A 23 1.48 -36.63 27.68
C GLU A 23 2.93 -36.45 27.23
N ALA A 24 3.54 -35.28 27.48
CA ALA A 24 4.95 -35.01 27.19
C ALA A 24 5.76 -34.86 28.50
N ASP A 25 6.81 -35.69 28.60
CA ASP A 25 7.80 -35.90 29.67
C ASP A 25 8.51 -34.59 30.11
N PRO A 26 8.60 -34.28 31.43
CA PRO A 26 9.16 -33.03 31.91
C PRO A 26 10.67 -33.16 32.14
N ARG A 27 11.51 -32.62 31.24
CA ARG A 27 12.91 -32.27 31.57
C ARG A 27 13.63 -31.42 30.51
N THR A 28 13.32 -30.11 30.43
CA THR A 28 14.29 -29.05 30.06
C THR A 28 13.66 -27.66 30.26
N PRO A 29 14.29 -26.71 30.99
CA PRO A 29 13.80 -25.35 31.09
C PRO A 29 14.24 -24.54 29.86
N HIS A 30 13.36 -24.43 28.87
CA HIS A 30 13.48 -23.41 27.82
C HIS A 30 12.76 -22.14 28.28
N SER A 31 13.53 -21.08 28.51
CA SER A 31 12.99 -19.72 28.63
C SER A 31 12.22 -19.39 27.34
N PRO A 32 10.92 -19.07 27.38
CA PRO A 32 10.21 -18.70 26.17
C PRO A 32 10.66 -17.31 25.74
N SER A 33 11.41 -17.26 24.63
CA SER A 33 11.57 -16.04 23.84
C SER A 33 10.19 -15.50 23.50
N GLN A 34 9.90 -14.26 23.90
CA GLN A 34 8.65 -13.59 23.52
C GLN A 34 8.50 -13.65 21.99
N PRO A 35 7.36 -14.13 21.46
CA PRO A 35 7.12 -14.06 20.02
C PRO A 35 7.07 -12.59 19.59
N ALA A 36 7.84 -12.24 18.57
CA ALA A 36 7.84 -10.90 18.00
C ALA A 36 6.44 -10.58 17.46
N ASN A 37 5.82 -9.50 17.95
CA ASN A 37 4.52 -9.05 17.46
C ASN A 37 4.65 -8.57 16.00
N PRO A 38 3.72 -8.94 15.09
CA PRO A 38 3.77 -8.51 13.70
C PRO A 38 3.49 -6.99 13.57
N THR A 39 4.52 -6.24 13.19
CA THR A 39 4.39 -4.84 12.75
C THR A 39 3.85 -4.81 11.33
N PHE A 40 2.72 -4.16 11.09
CA PHE A 40 2.24 -3.87 9.74
C PHE A 40 2.75 -2.49 9.26
N PRO A 41 3.15 -2.35 7.98
CA PRO A 41 3.93 -1.18 7.54
C PRO A 41 3.13 0.10 7.25
N ALA A 42 3.86 1.16 6.89
CA ALA A 42 3.41 2.52 6.64
C ALA A 42 2.27 2.62 5.60
N ALA A 43 1.21 3.32 6.00
CA ALA A 43 0.14 3.87 5.16
C ALA A 43 0.16 5.40 5.31
N ALA A 44 -0.64 6.13 4.53
CA ALA A 44 -0.81 7.56 4.71
C ALA A 44 -2.21 7.86 5.27
N ALA A 45 -2.33 8.89 6.10
CA ALA A 45 -3.58 9.29 6.74
C ALA A 45 -3.74 10.81 6.72
N VAL A 46 -4.89 11.28 6.26
CA VAL A 46 -5.21 12.71 6.15
C VAL A 46 -5.38 13.32 7.54
N MET A 47 -4.69 14.43 7.81
CA MET A 47 -4.96 15.28 8.96
C MET A 47 -6.07 16.28 8.63
N GLU A 48 -7.01 16.45 9.55
CA GLU A 48 -8.00 17.51 9.45
C GLU A 48 -7.41 18.84 9.93
N SER A 49 -7.80 19.94 9.28
CA SER A 49 -7.57 21.29 9.81
C SER A 49 -8.41 21.45 11.08
N GLY A 50 -7.74 21.54 12.24
CA GLY A 50 -8.43 21.66 13.51
C GLY A 50 -9.27 22.94 13.58
N GLN A 51 -10.57 22.78 13.87
CA GLN A 51 -11.26 23.71 14.76
C GLN A 51 -10.90 23.30 16.19
N SER A 52 -10.23 24.20 16.89
CA SER A 52 -10.13 24.20 18.34
C SER A 52 -11.55 24.34 18.94
N GLY A 53 -11.95 23.44 19.84
CA GLY A 53 -13.14 23.65 20.65
C GLY A 53 -13.59 22.38 21.38
N ASP A 54 -13.56 22.43 22.71
CA ASP A 54 -14.25 21.52 23.61
C ASP A 54 -15.73 21.35 23.25
N GLY A 55 -16.30 20.16 23.48
CA GLY A 55 -17.75 20.00 23.53
C GLY A 55 -18.24 18.64 23.05
N ALA A 56 -18.94 17.94 23.94
CA ALA A 56 -19.57 16.65 23.70
C ALA A 56 -20.74 16.69 22.70
N SER A 57 -21.10 15.48 22.24
CA SER A 57 -22.43 15.03 21.80
C SER A 57 -22.75 14.98 20.29
N HIS A 58 -22.94 13.73 19.85
CA HIS A 58 -23.91 13.20 18.88
C HIS A 58 -24.11 13.91 17.53
N GLY A 59 -23.68 13.21 16.47
CA GLY A 59 -24.12 13.43 15.10
C GLY A 59 -23.84 12.19 14.26
N HIS A 60 -24.89 11.43 13.99
CA HIS A 60 -24.88 10.25 13.12
C HIS A 60 -24.72 10.72 11.66
N THR A 61 -23.67 10.29 10.95
CA THR A 61 -23.73 10.17 9.49
C THR A 61 -22.67 9.18 9.02
N SER A 62 -23.16 8.07 8.45
CA SER A 62 -22.39 7.03 7.80
C SER A 62 -22.09 7.42 6.36
N THR A 63 -20.90 7.07 5.86
CA THR A 63 -20.71 6.80 4.43
C THR A 63 -19.47 5.92 4.26
N VAL A 64 -19.71 4.65 3.98
CA VAL A 64 -18.90 3.83 3.08
C VAL A 64 -19.90 3.14 2.16
N VAL A 65 -19.67 3.26 0.87
CA VAL A 65 -20.28 2.42 -0.15
C VAL A 65 -19.19 2.07 -1.15
N GLU A 66 -18.82 0.79 -1.16
CA GLU A 66 -18.32 0.11 -2.36
C GLU A 66 -19.49 -0.08 -3.33
N THR A 67 -19.16 -0.12 -4.63
CA THR A 67 -20.01 -0.23 -5.84
C THR A 67 -20.54 1.08 -6.42
N ALA A 68 -20.10 1.39 -7.65
CA ALA A 68 -20.79 2.29 -8.56
C ALA A 68 -20.61 1.79 -10.01
N LYS A 69 -21.70 1.30 -10.60
CA LYS A 69 -21.96 1.21 -12.04
C LYS A 69 -22.41 2.60 -12.53
N GLU A 70 -21.79 3.02 -13.64
CA GLU A 70 -22.18 3.89 -14.77
C GLU A 70 -23.17 5.08 -14.70
N GLU A 71 -22.85 6.06 -15.59
CA GLU A 71 -23.63 7.16 -16.22
C GLU A 71 -23.86 8.50 -15.44
N ALA A 72 -23.75 9.72 -16.00
CA ALA A 72 -23.18 10.25 -17.26
C ALA A 72 -23.16 11.83 -17.26
N LEU A 73 -22.48 12.39 -18.27
CA LEU A 73 -22.63 13.68 -19.00
C LEU A 73 -22.11 15.06 -18.49
N ALA A 74 -21.13 15.54 -19.28
CA ALA A 74 -21.01 16.81 -20.03
C ALA A 74 -20.81 18.18 -19.34
N GLY A 75 -19.66 18.80 -19.64
CA GLY A 75 -19.37 20.23 -19.50
C GLY A 75 -17.93 20.52 -19.89
N GLY A 76 -17.70 20.84 -21.17
CA GLY A 76 -16.37 21.10 -21.74
C GLY A 76 -15.86 22.51 -21.46
N TYR A 77 -14.56 22.61 -21.23
CA TYR A 77 -13.73 23.78 -21.51
C TYR A 77 -12.38 23.24 -21.97
N ASP A 78 -12.08 23.46 -23.24
CA ASP A 78 -10.82 23.10 -23.88
C ASP A 78 -9.73 24.04 -23.34
N GLU A 79 -8.83 23.50 -22.54
CA GLU A 79 -7.51 24.09 -22.32
C GLU A 79 -6.51 23.13 -22.96
N GLU A 80 -5.73 23.69 -23.87
CA GLU A 80 -4.85 23.01 -24.82
C GLU A 80 -4.01 21.93 -24.14
N GLU A 81 -4.14 20.71 -24.66
CA GLU A 81 -3.37 19.55 -24.23
C GLU A 81 -1.88 19.81 -24.47
N GLU A 82 -1.08 19.92 -23.39
CA GLU A 82 0.30 19.46 -23.48
C GLU A 82 0.24 17.94 -23.61
N ASP A 83 0.22 17.51 -24.86
CA ASP A 83 0.36 16.14 -25.33
C ASP A 83 1.54 15.47 -24.60
N CYS A 84 1.24 14.77 -23.51
CA CYS A 84 2.18 13.87 -22.87
C CYS A 84 2.30 12.61 -23.73
N THR A 85 2.80 12.78 -24.95
CA THR A 85 3.21 11.65 -25.78
C THR A 85 4.22 10.83 -24.96
N PRO A 86 3.98 9.53 -24.74
CA PRO A 86 5.00 8.65 -24.20
C PRO A 86 6.19 8.69 -25.16
N LEU A 87 7.29 9.30 -24.75
CA LEU A 87 8.53 9.22 -25.52
C LEU A 87 8.89 7.73 -25.66
N PRO A 88 9.25 7.26 -26.87
CA PRO A 88 9.84 5.93 -27.02
C PRO A 88 10.96 5.76 -25.99
N ASN A 89 10.94 4.66 -25.26
CA ASN A 89 11.90 4.34 -24.19
C ASN A 89 11.76 5.16 -22.89
N GLY A 90 10.53 5.42 -22.42
CA GLY A 90 10.25 6.19 -21.19
C GLY A 90 11.08 5.79 -19.97
N LEU A 91 11.38 4.49 -19.77
CA LEU A 91 12.25 4.03 -18.68
C LEU A 91 13.73 4.43 -18.87
N ILE A 92 14.27 4.33 -20.08
CA ILE A 92 15.66 4.75 -20.39
C ILE A 92 15.81 6.26 -20.22
N CYS A 93 14.86 7.05 -20.73
CA CYS A 93 14.85 8.50 -20.55
C CYS A 93 14.75 8.88 -19.07
N SER A 94 13.89 8.19 -18.31
CA SER A 94 13.77 8.36 -16.86
C SER A 94 15.09 8.08 -16.13
N ARG A 95 15.78 6.98 -16.49
CA ARG A 95 17.11 6.65 -15.95
C ARG A 95 18.13 7.74 -16.24
N GLN A 96 18.27 8.16 -17.50
CA GLN A 96 19.27 9.15 -17.89
C GLN A 96 19.04 10.50 -17.18
N ASN A 97 17.77 10.92 -17.06
CA ASN A 97 17.40 12.11 -16.32
C ASN A 97 17.75 11.99 -14.84
N TRP A 98 17.44 10.83 -14.23
CA TRP A 98 17.77 10.57 -12.83
C TRP A 98 19.28 10.57 -12.59
N GLU A 99 20.07 9.89 -13.43
CA GLU A 99 21.53 9.84 -13.32
C GLU A 99 22.15 11.23 -13.44
N THR A 100 21.62 12.07 -14.32
CA THR A 100 22.06 13.47 -14.49
C THR A 100 21.79 14.31 -13.25
N MET A 101 20.60 14.18 -12.66
CA MET A 101 20.16 15.01 -11.53
C MET A 101 20.70 14.51 -10.19
N TYR A 102 20.76 13.19 -10.01
CA TYR A 102 20.91 12.53 -8.71
C TYR A 102 22.04 11.50 -8.65
N GLY A 103 22.72 11.18 -9.76
CA GLY A 103 23.78 10.15 -9.79
C GLY A 103 24.96 10.41 -8.83
N LYS A 104 25.14 11.65 -8.35
CA LYS A 104 26.12 11.98 -7.30
C LYS A 104 25.71 11.53 -5.89
N PHE A 105 24.45 11.13 -5.69
CA PHE A 105 23.87 10.76 -4.38
C PHE A 105 23.61 9.25 -4.23
N GLY A 106 23.88 8.45 -5.27
CA GLY A 106 23.66 7.01 -5.26
C GLY A 106 23.56 6.43 -6.66
N ALA A 107 23.40 5.11 -6.74
CA ALA A 107 23.10 4.43 -8.00
C ALA A 107 21.61 4.51 -8.30
N PHE A 108 21.24 4.46 -9.59
CA PHE A 108 19.83 4.47 -10.00
C PHE A 108 19.05 3.34 -9.32
N GLU A 109 19.66 2.16 -9.18
CA GLU A 109 19.03 0.98 -8.60
C GLU A 109 18.78 1.06 -7.09
N ASP A 110 19.34 2.08 -6.40
CA ASP A 110 19.31 2.17 -4.95
C ASP A 110 17.89 2.20 -4.40
N GLU A 111 17.67 1.40 -3.37
CA GLU A 111 16.47 1.44 -2.54
C GLU A 111 16.57 2.60 -1.55
N THR A 112 15.43 3.15 -1.17
CA THR A 112 15.36 4.13 -0.10
C THR A 112 16.01 3.66 1.20
N ASP A 113 16.77 4.57 1.81
CA ASP A 113 17.31 4.38 3.17
C ASP A 113 16.31 4.83 4.26
N ALA A 114 15.19 5.44 3.86
CA ALA A 114 14.20 5.98 4.78
C ALA A 114 13.33 4.85 5.36
N SER A 115 13.46 4.64 6.66
CA SER A 115 12.62 3.72 7.43
C SER A 115 11.24 4.31 7.70
N PRO A 116 10.21 3.46 7.90
CA PRO A 116 8.90 3.94 8.33
C PRO A 116 9.00 4.51 9.75
N MET A 117 8.02 5.34 10.13
CA MET A 117 7.90 5.92 11.49
C MET A 117 9.06 6.81 11.91
N ARG A 118 9.89 7.27 10.97
CA ARG A 118 11.15 7.99 11.27
C ARG A 118 10.99 9.18 12.20
N ASN A 119 9.84 9.84 12.17
CA ASN A 119 9.57 11.04 12.97
C ASN A 119 8.58 10.80 14.11
N THR A 120 8.11 9.57 14.34
CA THR A 120 7.08 9.27 15.35
C THR A 120 7.46 9.69 16.76
N ASP A 121 8.71 9.42 17.15
CA ASP A 121 9.21 9.66 18.51
C ASP A 121 10.04 10.96 18.59
N ARG A 122 9.99 11.81 17.55
CA ARG A 122 10.72 13.08 17.48
C ARG A 122 9.80 14.28 17.72
N PRO A 123 10.31 15.36 18.35
CA PRO A 123 9.60 16.63 18.38
C PRO A 123 9.37 17.13 16.96
N VAL A 124 8.16 17.62 16.67
CA VAL A 124 7.85 18.23 15.39
C VAL A 124 8.39 19.66 15.38
N PRO A 125 9.28 20.02 14.44
CA PRO A 125 9.64 21.42 14.25
C PRO A 125 8.37 22.26 14.01
N PRO A 126 8.22 23.45 14.62
CA PRO A 126 6.97 24.23 14.57
C PRO A 126 6.47 24.57 13.16
N TYR A 127 7.39 24.62 12.20
CA TYR A 127 7.16 24.97 10.81
C TYR A 127 6.82 23.77 9.91
N TYR A 128 6.88 22.54 10.41
CA TYR A 128 6.46 21.38 9.62
C TYR A 128 4.94 21.34 9.50
N LEU A 129 4.49 21.39 8.24
CA LEU A 129 3.10 21.26 7.85
C LEU A 129 2.90 19.89 7.21
N PRO A 130 1.71 19.28 7.39
CA PRO A 130 1.40 18.06 6.67
C PRO A 130 1.43 18.29 5.16
N ILE A 131 2.09 17.37 4.48
CA ILE A 131 2.32 17.39 3.04
C ILE A 131 1.39 16.42 2.34
N SER A 132 1.24 16.60 1.04
CA SER A 132 0.52 15.66 0.20
C SER A 132 1.24 14.32 0.11
N MET A 133 0.50 13.23 0.22
CA MET A 133 1.01 11.87 0.09
C MET A 133 0.21 11.07 -0.94
N MET A 134 0.85 10.04 -1.50
CA MET A 134 0.24 9.10 -2.44
C MET A 134 0.06 7.74 -1.77
N GLN A 135 -1.07 7.09 -2.03
CA GLN A 135 -1.29 5.70 -1.59
C GLN A 135 -1.79 4.85 -2.76
N PHE A 136 -1.04 3.81 -3.11
CA PHE A 136 -1.46 2.81 -4.08
C PHE A 136 -2.34 1.75 -3.42
N PHE A 137 -3.36 1.32 -4.15
CA PHE A 137 -4.30 0.27 -3.75
C PHE A 137 -4.23 -0.94 -4.66
N LEU A 138 -3.97 -0.72 -5.96
CA LEU A 138 -4.01 -1.76 -6.97
C LEU A 138 -2.96 -1.50 -8.06
N VAL A 139 -2.31 -2.59 -8.48
CA VAL A 139 -1.64 -2.67 -9.79
C VAL A 139 -2.12 -3.96 -10.45
N LYS A 140 -2.74 -3.84 -11.62
CA LYS A 140 -3.42 -4.95 -12.29
C LYS A 140 -3.07 -5.00 -13.76
N VAL A 141 -2.82 -6.19 -14.29
CA VAL A 141 -2.74 -6.41 -15.74
C VAL A 141 -4.16 -6.56 -16.27
N ILE A 142 -4.63 -5.62 -17.10
CA ILE A 142 -6.02 -5.66 -17.62
C ILE A 142 -6.09 -6.24 -19.03
N GLU A 143 -5.01 -6.14 -19.79
CA GLU A 143 -4.92 -6.68 -21.15
C GLU A 143 -3.49 -7.19 -21.40
N ILE A 144 -3.38 -8.28 -22.15
CA ILE A 144 -2.10 -8.82 -22.64
C ILE A 144 -2.08 -8.80 -24.16
N MET A 145 -0.93 -8.42 -24.71
CA MET A 145 -0.64 -8.34 -26.14
C MET A 145 0.66 -9.16 -26.40
N GLY A 146 1.32 -8.96 -27.53
CA GLY A 146 2.67 -9.54 -27.77
C GLY A 146 2.76 -11.08 -27.77
N GLY A 147 1.64 -11.79 -27.90
CA GLY A 147 1.62 -13.27 -27.84
C GLY A 147 1.93 -13.84 -26.45
N LEU A 148 1.68 -13.07 -25.39
CA LEU A 148 1.60 -13.56 -24.02
C LEU A 148 0.35 -14.44 -23.85
N GLN A 149 0.40 -15.40 -22.91
CA GLN A 149 -0.70 -16.31 -22.62
C GLN A 149 -0.80 -16.54 -21.12
N TRP A 150 -2.03 -16.62 -20.62
CA TRP A 150 -2.31 -16.98 -19.24
C TRP A 150 -2.03 -18.48 -19.00
N PRO A 151 -1.56 -18.89 -17.81
CA PRO A 151 -1.21 -18.04 -16.66
C PRO A 151 0.14 -17.34 -16.85
N LEU A 152 0.30 -16.15 -16.27
CA LEU A 152 1.55 -15.40 -16.30
C LEU A 152 2.37 -15.68 -15.04
N HIS A 153 3.62 -16.09 -15.20
CA HIS A 153 4.58 -16.19 -14.10
C HIS A 153 5.42 -14.91 -14.03
N VAL A 154 4.89 -13.89 -13.36
CA VAL A 154 5.42 -12.52 -13.37
C VAL A 154 6.49 -12.35 -12.31
N TYR A 155 7.59 -11.71 -12.69
CA TYR A 155 8.64 -11.24 -11.79
C TYR A 155 9.16 -9.87 -12.23
N GLY A 156 9.97 -9.22 -11.39
CA GLY A 156 10.48 -7.88 -11.60
C GLY A 156 10.02 -6.92 -10.51
N ILE A 157 9.89 -5.64 -10.85
CA ILE A 157 9.61 -4.56 -9.91
C ILE A 157 8.52 -3.60 -10.39
N VAL A 158 7.81 -3.06 -9.41
CA VAL A 158 7.09 -1.78 -9.53
C VAL A 158 7.56 -0.93 -8.36
N ALA A 159 8.10 0.25 -8.62
CA ALA A 159 8.64 1.13 -7.59
C ALA A 159 8.26 2.59 -7.86
N THR A 160 8.10 3.36 -6.79
CA THR A 160 7.97 4.82 -6.90
C THR A 160 9.28 5.50 -6.54
N ARG A 161 9.56 6.63 -7.18
CA ARG A 161 10.58 7.60 -6.78
C ARG A 161 9.90 8.92 -6.48
N ASP A 162 10.05 9.37 -5.26
CA ASP A 162 9.47 10.61 -4.78
C ASP A 162 10.54 11.63 -4.41
N SER A 163 10.09 12.82 -4.01
CA SER A 163 10.95 13.93 -3.62
C SER A 163 11.74 13.72 -2.33
N GLN A 164 11.50 12.64 -1.59
CA GLN A 164 12.13 12.44 -0.29
C GLN A 164 13.61 12.10 -0.42
N ASP A 165 13.94 11.18 -1.33
CA ASP A 165 15.32 10.77 -1.61
C ASP A 165 15.58 10.40 -3.07
N ASN A 166 14.55 10.42 -3.93
CA ASN A 166 14.59 9.98 -5.33
C ASN A 166 15.04 8.51 -5.53
N LYS A 167 15.11 7.71 -4.47
CA LYS A 167 15.45 6.28 -4.53
C LYS A 167 14.19 5.43 -4.70
N ARG A 168 14.35 4.15 -5.04
CA ARG A 168 13.20 3.25 -5.20
C ARG A 168 12.51 3.00 -3.87
N ASN A 169 11.19 3.18 -3.87
CA ASN A 169 10.29 2.72 -2.84
C ASN A 169 9.37 1.66 -3.45
N PHE A 170 9.57 0.39 -3.14
CA PHE A 170 8.96 -0.74 -3.86
C PHE A 170 7.48 -0.92 -3.53
N LEU A 171 6.64 -0.93 -4.56
CA LEU A 171 5.24 -1.35 -4.52
C LEU A 171 5.06 -2.81 -4.87
N PHE A 172 5.95 -3.39 -5.66
CA PHE A 172 6.03 -4.80 -5.97
C PHE A 172 7.49 -5.16 -6.24
N ARG A 173 7.93 -6.31 -5.73
CA ARG A 173 9.26 -6.86 -6.01
C ARG A 173 9.21 -8.37 -5.91
N CYS A 174 9.66 -9.03 -6.97
CA CYS A 174 9.63 -10.48 -7.06
C CYS A 174 10.79 -10.96 -7.93
N ASP A 175 11.56 -11.93 -7.43
CA ASP A 175 12.64 -12.56 -8.19
C ASP A 175 12.09 -13.61 -9.15
N ARG A 176 12.85 -13.94 -10.19
CA ARG A 176 12.46 -14.93 -11.22
C ARG A 176 12.20 -16.33 -10.66
N GLU A 177 12.84 -16.69 -9.56
CA GLU A 177 12.68 -17.98 -8.89
C GLU A 177 11.36 -18.04 -8.12
N HIS A 178 10.88 -16.88 -7.65
CA HIS A 178 9.73 -16.73 -6.76
C HIS A 178 8.56 -16.00 -7.43
N CYS A 179 8.46 -16.06 -8.78
CA CYS A 179 7.42 -15.42 -9.59
C CYS A 179 6.03 -15.49 -8.93
N GLN A 180 5.28 -14.40 -9.04
CA GLN A 180 3.85 -14.45 -8.79
C GLN A 180 3.12 -15.04 -10.01
N THR A 181 2.27 -16.03 -9.78
CA THR A 181 1.35 -16.52 -10.81
C THR A 181 0.10 -15.66 -10.86
N LEU A 182 -0.17 -15.09 -12.03
CA LEU A 182 -1.45 -14.46 -12.36
C LEU A 182 -2.24 -15.44 -13.22
N ALA A 183 -3.36 -15.95 -12.73
CA ALA A 183 -4.03 -17.10 -13.33
C ALA A 183 -4.89 -16.75 -14.54
N SER A 184 -5.54 -15.57 -14.53
CA SER A 184 -6.48 -15.13 -15.56
C SER A 184 -6.70 -13.61 -15.50
N PRO A 185 -7.42 -13.00 -16.46
CA PRO A 185 -7.78 -11.57 -16.40
C PRO A 185 -8.60 -11.16 -15.16
N GLN A 186 -9.30 -12.11 -14.52
CA GLN A 186 -10.02 -11.86 -13.27
C GLN A 186 -9.09 -11.90 -12.05
N ASP A 187 -8.00 -12.67 -12.13
CA ASP A 187 -6.97 -12.85 -11.09
C ASP A 187 -5.59 -12.41 -11.60
N SER A 188 -5.50 -11.11 -11.93
CA SER A 188 -4.33 -10.49 -12.56
C SER A 188 -3.73 -9.33 -11.76
N CYS A 189 -4.06 -9.26 -10.48
CA CYS A 189 -3.58 -8.23 -9.56
C CYS A 189 -2.19 -8.61 -9.03
N LEU A 190 -1.23 -7.69 -9.11
CA LEU A 190 0.05 -7.88 -8.44
C LEU A 190 -0.15 -7.82 -6.93
N ARG A 191 0.51 -8.73 -6.21
CA ARG A 191 0.53 -8.76 -4.75
C ARG A 191 1.47 -7.67 -4.29
N LEU A 192 0.92 -6.47 -4.12
CA LEU A 192 1.69 -5.31 -3.71
C LEU A 192 2.43 -5.57 -2.40
N THR A 193 3.71 -5.24 -2.40
CA THR A 193 4.47 -5.06 -1.18
C THR A 193 4.05 -3.75 -0.54
N ARG A 194 4.10 -3.73 0.79
CA ARG A 194 3.99 -2.46 1.51
C ARG A 194 5.25 -1.64 1.22
N PRO A 195 5.13 -0.37 0.82
CA PRO A 195 6.30 0.49 0.62
C PRO A 195 7.04 0.68 1.96
N SER A 196 8.35 0.91 1.87
CA SER A 196 9.23 1.09 3.03
C SER A 196 8.87 2.33 3.84
N ARG A 197 8.29 3.34 3.18
CA ARG A 197 7.73 4.57 3.77
C ARG A 197 6.53 5.08 2.97
N ALA A 198 5.79 6.04 3.50
CA ALA A 198 4.80 6.79 2.73
C ALA A 198 5.43 7.54 1.55
N ILE A 199 4.68 7.65 0.44
CA ILE A 199 5.11 8.30 -0.79
C ILE A 199 4.74 9.78 -0.71
N VAL A 200 5.73 10.66 -0.81
CA VAL A 200 5.57 12.10 -0.65
C VAL A 200 5.36 12.79 -2.01
N ILE A 201 4.41 13.72 -2.10
CA ILE A 201 4.12 14.44 -3.34
C ILE A 201 4.47 15.94 -3.20
N VAL A 202 5.75 16.25 -3.02
CA VAL A 202 6.25 17.64 -3.14
C VAL A 202 6.62 17.95 -4.58
N ASN A 203 7.30 17.01 -5.24
CA ASN A 203 7.57 17.02 -6.68
C ASN A 203 6.79 15.90 -7.36
N PRO A 204 6.74 15.88 -8.70
CA PRO A 204 6.21 14.75 -9.45
C PRO A 204 6.77 13.41 -8.98
N VAL A 205 5.90 12.41 -8.83
CA VAL A 205 6.29 11.05 -8.44
C VAL A 205 6.51 10.25 -9.71
N VAL A 206 7.69 9.65 -9.86
CA VAL A 206 7.95 8.73 -10.96
C VAL A 206 7.55 7.32 -10.53
N VAL A 207 6.78 6.64 -11.36
CA VAL A 207 6.47 5.21 -11.19
C VAL A 207 7.28 4.43 -12.22
N GLU A 208 8.12 3.53 -11.73
CA GLU A 208 9.01 2.66 -12.49
C GLU A 208 8.39 1.26 -12.56
N VAL A 209 8.27 0.72 -13.78
CA VAL A 209 7.73 -0.60 -14.06
C VAL A 209 8.74 -1.37 -14.92
N ASP A 210 9.27 -2.46 -14.38
CA ASP A 210 10.08 -3.44 -15.12
C ASP A 210 9.58 -4.83 -14.72
N LEU A 211 8.67 -5.37 -15.51
CA LEU A 211 8.01 -6.64 -15.28
C LEU A 211 8.21 -7.58 -16.46
N LYS A 212 8.49 -8.84 -16.14
CA LYS A 212 8.76 -9.91 -17.10
C LYS A 212 7.93 -11.14 -16.79
N VAL A 213 7.61 -11.90 -17.82
CA VAL A 213 6.95 -13.21 -17.73
C VAL A 213 8.01 -14.28 -17.94
N LYS A 214 8.16 -15.15 -16.95
CA LYS A 214 9.08 -16.28 -16.99
C LYS A 214 8.72 -17.25 -18.12
N GLY A 215 9.71 -17.59 -18.95
CA GLY A 215 9.58 -18.63 -19.97
C GLY A 215 9.35 -20.02 -19.36
N SER A 216 8.79 -20.95 -20.14
CA SER A 216 8.22 -22.22 -19.65
C SER A 216 9.22 -23.12 -18.91
N ARG A 217 10.52 -23.03 -19.20
CA ARG A 217 11.62 -23.75 -18.51
C ARG A 217 13.04 -23.31 -18.89
N GLY A 218 13.20 -22.30 -19.75
CA GLY A 218 14.49 -21.88 -20.25
C GLY A 218 15.23 -20.84 -19.41
N PRO A 219 16.40 -20.40 -19.90
CA PRO A 219 17.19 -19.33 -19.30
C PRO A 219 16.43 -17.98 -19.33
N PRO A 220 16.91 -16.96 -18.58
CA PRO A 220 16.31 -15.62 -18.59
C PRO A 220 16.16 -14.97 -19.97
N SER A 221 16.94 -15.40 -20.96
CA SER A 221 16.84 -14.91 -22.35
C SER A 221 15.56 -15.34 -23.08
N GLU A 222 14.82 -16.32 -22.57
CA GLU A 222 13.51 -16.73 -23.10
C GLU A 222 12.34 -16.01 -22.42
N ASP A 223 12.62 -15.22 -21.39
CA ASP A 223 11.58 -14.47 -20.70
C ASP A 223 11.08 -13.33 -21.59
N LYS A 224 9.79 -13.08 -21.52
CA LYS A 224 9.13 -12.03 -22.29
C LYS A 224 8.93 -10.80 -21.42
N VAL A 225 9.00 -9.62 -22.01
CA VAL A 225 8.59 -8.40 -21.35
C VAL A 225 7.08 -8.46 -21.13
N LEU A 226 6.65 -8.11 -19.92
CA LEU A 226 5.24 -7.86 -19.63
C LEU A 226 4.96 -6.37 -19.77
N SER A 227 5.79 -5.56 -19.11
CA SER A 227 5.70 -4.11 -19.15
C SER A 227 7.02 -3.52 -18.69
N GLU A 228 7.63 -2.68 -19.52
CA GLU A 228 8.88 -1.98 -19.21
C GLU A 228 8.72 -0.50 -19.57
N HIS A 229 8.36 0.32 -18.60
CA HIS A 229 8.14 1.75 -18.79
C HIS A 229 8.28 2.53 -17.47
N ALA A 230 8.32 3.85 -17.59
CA ALA A 230 8.17 4.73 -16.44
C ALA A 230 7.23 5.86 -16.82
N PHE A 231 6.36 6.25 -15.88
CA PHE A 231 5.46 7.39 -16.05
C PHE A 231 5.57 8.34 -14.87
N VAL A 232 5.23 9.60 -15.13
CA VAL A 232 5.32 10.67 -14.14
C VAL A 232 3.92 11.04 -13.69
N HIS A 233 3.68 10.96 -12.38
CA HIS A 233 2.46 11.43 -11.77
C HIS A 233 2.65 12.84 -11.22
N ASN A 234 2.01 13.82 -11.88
CA ASN A 234 2.02 15.23 -11.50
C ASN A 234 0.83 15.60 -10.61
N HIS A 235 1.08 16.31 -9.51
CA HIS A 235 0.04 16.85 -8.63
C HIS A 235 -0.53 18.19 -9.11
N THR A 236 0.00 18.77 -10.18
CA THR A 236 -0.30 20.13 -10.64
C THR A 236 -1.63 20.27 -11.37
N GLY A 237 -2.28 19.15 -11.74
CA GLY A 237 -3.60 19.19 -12.36
C GLY A 237 -4.71 19.41 -11.33
N HIS A 238 -5.52 20.46 -11.48
CA HIS A 238 -6.78 20.69 -10.76
C HIS A 238 -7.82 19.55 -10.89
N ARG A 239 -7.48 18.44 -11.59
CA ARG A 239 -8.36 17.33 -11.96
C ARG A 239 -8.42 16.20 -10.93
N ILE A 240 -7.52 16.15 -9.94
CA ILE A 240 -7.52 15.06 -8.95
C ILE A 240 -8.24 15.49 -7.67
N LYS A 241 -9.44 14.96 -7.45
CA LYS A 241 -10.17 15.15 -6.19
C LYS A 241 -9.41 14.44 -5.05
N PRO A 242 -8.92 15.16 -4.03
CA PRO A 242 -8.23 14.55 -2.90
C PRO A 242 -9.12 13.53 -2.19
N GLY A 243 -8.51 12.43 -1.73
CA GLY A 243 -9.18 11.37 -0.98
C GLY A 243 -10.00 10.38 -1.82
N PHE A 244 -10.13 10.58 -3.14
CA PHE A 244 -10.79 9.63 -4.04
C PHE A 244 -9.76 8.78 -4.79
N PRO A 245 -10.00 7.46 -4.93
CA PRO A 245 -9.18 6.61 -5.79
C PRO A 245 -9.25 7.10 -7.24
N HIS A 246 -8.08 7.31 -7.82
CA HIS A 246 -7.86 7.59 -9.23
C HIS A 246 -7.39 6.32 -9.92
N ARG A 247 -7.77 6.16 -11.19
CA ARG A 247 -7.39 5.05 -12.06
C ARG A 247 -6.52 5.59 -13.18
N GLN A 248 -5.31 5.07 -13.31
CA GLN A 248 -4.37 5.39 -14.37
C GLN A 248 -4.09 4.14 -15.19
N LEU A 249 -4.19 4.25 -16.51
CA LEU A 249 -3.94 3.16 -17.45
C LEU A 249 -2.65 3.44 -18.20
N GLU A 250 -1.76 2.46 -18.23
CA GLU A 250 -0.49 2.53 -18.95
C GLU A 250 -0.41 1.37 -19.92
N SER A 251 -0.39 1.68 -21.21
CA SER A 251 -0.28 0.70 -22.28
C SER A 251 1.15 0.65 -22.81
N THR A 252 1.65 -0.56 -22.95
CA THR A 252 2.94 -0.90 -23.57
C THR A 252 2.70 -1.85 -24.74
N GLU A 253 3.76 -2.23 -25.46
CA GLU A 253 3.66 -3.18 -26.59
C GLU A 253 3.09 -4.54 -26.17
N ASP A 254 3.36 -4.99 -24.94
CA ASP A 254 3.04 -6.34 -24.46
C ASP A 254 1.84 -6.40 -23.52
N SER A 255 1.43 -5.29 -22.91
CA SER A 255 0.29 -5.27 -21.99
C SER A 255 -0.25 -3.87 -21.71
N THR A 256 -1.48 -3.83 -21.21
CA THR A 256 -2.05 -2.65 -20.54
C THR A 256 -2.18 -2.93 -19.05
N MET A 257 -1.62 -2.02 -18.25
CA MET A 257 -1.65 -2.08 -16.79
C MET A 257 -2.56 -0.98 -16.24
N GLU A 258 -3.27 -1.32 -15.16
CA GLU A 258 -4.08 -0.39 -14.38
C GLU A 258 -3.44 -0.15 -13.01
N PHE A 259 -3.29 1.12 -12.67
CA PHE A 259 -2.82 1.60 -11.38
C PHE A 259 -3.98 2.33 -10.68
N VAL A 260 -4.30 1.93 -9.45
CA VAL A 260 -5.28 2.62 -8.62
C VAL A 260 -4.62 3.18 -7.39
N PHE A 261 -4.74 4.49 -7.18
CA PHE A 261 -4.12 5.20 -6.07
C PHE A 261 -4.95 6.40 -5.63
N ALA A 262 -4.73 6.93 -4.43
CA ALA A 262 -5.34 8.18 -3.98
C ALA A 262 -4.29 9.22 -3.62
N HIS A 263 -4.68 10.48 -3.82
CA HIS A 263 -3.95 11.63 -3.34
C HIS A 263 -4.52 12.06 -1.99
N LEU A 264 -3.68 12.07 -0.96
CA LEU A 264 -4.03 12.46 0.39
C LEU A 264 -3.39 13.81 0.70
N GLN A 265 -4.18 14.88 0.62
CA GLN A 265 -3.73 16.21 1.01
C GLN A 265 -3.54 16.29 2.52
N SER A 266 -2.57 17.09 2.96
CA SER A 266 -2.30 17.32 4.38
C SER A 266 -2.24 16.00 5.18
N ALA A 267 -1.44 15.05 4.71
CA ALA A 267 -1.34 13.72 5.30
C ALA A 267 -0.12 13.53 6.22
N VAL A 268 -0.19 12.48 7.03
CA VAL A 268 0.90 11.94 7.84
C VAL A 268 1.09 10.46 7.53
N GLU A 269 2.31 9.97 7.67
CA GLU A 269 2.57 8.53 7.62
C GLU A 269 2.00 7.87 8.87
N ALA A 270 1.33 6.73 8.69
CA ALA A 270 0.66 5.94 9.71
C ALA A 270 1.11 4.48 9.58
N THR A 271 1.92 4.01 10.52
CA THR A 271 2.38 2.60 10.54
C THR A 271 1.63 1.83 11.61
N ILE A 272 1.04 0.69 11.26
CA ILE A 272 0.09 -0.03 12.09
C ILE A 272 0.72 -1.30 12.63
N THR A 273 1.02 -1.40 13.91
CA THR A 273 1.48 -2.65 14.53
C THR A 273 0.32 -3.37 15.20
N VAL A 274 0.18 -4.68 15.00
CA VAL A 274 -0.79 -5.49 15.77
C VAL A 274 -0.06 -6.60 16.48
N GLY A 275 -0.32 -6.77 17.77
CA GLY A 275 0.25 -7.83 18.59
C GLY A 275 -0.82 -8.59 19.34
N VAL A 276 -0.61 -9.88 19.60
CA VAL A 276 -1.42 -10.62 20.57
C VAL A 276 -0.81 -10.38 21.94
N VAL A 277 -1.55 -9.74 22.85
CA VAL A 277 -1.07 -9.44 24.21
C VAL A 277 -1.58 -10.44 25.25
N GLU A 278 -2.74 -11.06 25.00
CA GLU A 278 -3.27 -12.16 25.81
C GLU A 278 -3.96 -13.18 24.89
N GLY A 279 -3.85 -14.47 25.19
CA GLY A 279 -4.37 -15.56 24.36
C GLY A 279 -3.26 -16.30 23.59
N SER A 280 -3.65 -17.19 22.67
CA SER A 280 -2.71 -17.98 21.89
C SER A 280 -2.24 -17.20 20.65
N PRO A 281 -0.92 -17.09 20.39
CA PRO A 281 -0.40 -16.49 19.17
C PRO A 281 -0.74 -17.32 17.91
N ASP A 282 -1.08 -18.61 18.08
CA ASP A 282 -1.46 -19.52 17.01
C ASP A 282 -2.95 -19.44 16.63
N PHE A 283 -3.68 -18.46 17.16
CA PHE A 283 -5.07 -18.23 16.79
C PHE A 283 -5.18 -17.94 15.28
N ARG A 284 -5.74 -18.89 14.53
CA ARG A 284 -6.07 -18.73 13.11
C ARG A 284 -7.55 -18.44 12.99
N ALA A 285 -7.89 -17.23 12.55
CA ALA A 285 -9.24 -16.93 12.11
C ALA A 285 -9.49 -17.64 10.77
N HIS A 286 -10.43 -18.59 10.73
CA HIS A 286 -10.88 -19.19 9.49
C HIS A 286 -11.93 -18.29 8.83
N HIS A 287 -11.70 -17.90 7.58
CA HIS A 287 -12.65 -17.13 6.78
C HIS A 287 -13.72 -18.10 6.25
N GLY A 288 -14.84 -18.21 6.97
CA GLY A 288 -16.04 -18.87 6.46
C GLY A 288 -16.76 -17.89 5.55
N GLY A 289 -16.90 -18.23 4.27
CA GLY A 289 -17.55 -17.37 3.28
C GLY A 289 -19.02 -17.11 3.64
N ASP A 290 -19.29 -15.91 4.13
CA ASP A 290 -20.52 -15.16 3.95
C ASP A 290 -20.25 -13.72 4.41
N ASP A 291 -20.90 -12.74 3.77
CA ASP A 291 -20.60 -11.31 3.85
C ASP A 291 -20.11 -10.79 5.22
N THR A 292 -19.00 -10.04 5.16
CA THR A 292 -18.31 -9.44 6.31
C THR A 292 -19.19 -8.46 7.09
N ALA A 293 -19.89 -8.95 8.10
CA ALA A 293 -20.43 -8.09 9.15
C ALA A 293 -19.26 -7.51 9.96
N VAL A 294 -18.99 -6.22 9.83
CA VAL A 294 -18.03 -5.50 10.69
C VAL A 294 -18.56 -5.54 12.13
N VAL A 295 -17.94 -6.35 12.99
CA VAL A 295 -18.44 -6.56 14.36
C VAL A 295 -18.05 -5.43 15.31
N LYS A 296 -16.92 -4.76 15.07
CA LYS A 296 -16.48 -3.61 15.85
C LYS A 296 -15.49 -2.77 15.03
N GLU A 297 -15.69 -1.46 15.07
CA GLU A 297 -14.86 -0.44 14.41
C GLU A 297 -14.12 0.36 15.50
N GLU A 298 -12.82 0.56 15.32
CA GLU A 298 -12.02 1.48 16.12
C GLU A 298 -11.51 2.60 15.20
N ILE A 299 -11.71 3.84 15.63
CA ILE A 299 -11.34 5.02 14.84
C ILE A 299 -10.18 5.71 15.54
N PHE A 300 -9.10 5.93 14.81
CA PHE A 300 -7.96 6.68 15.29
C PHE A 300 -7.86 8.02 14.56
N CYS A 301 -7.73 9.10 15.32
CA CYS A 301 -7.45 10.42 14.76
C CYS A 301 -5.95 10.52 14.43
N ALA A 302 -5.64 10.98 13.21
CA ALA A 302 -4.28 11.25 12.79
C ALA A 302 -3.63 12.29 13.69
N ARG A 303 -2.34 12.09 14.00
CA ARG A 303 -1.52 13.01 14.80
C ARG A 303 -0.28 13.38 13.99
N LYS A 304 0.30 14.56 14.26
CA LYS A 304 1.57 14.96 13.61
C LYS A 304 2.69 13.95 13.94
N THR A 305 2.87 13.65 15.21
CA THR A 305 3.75 12.59 15.71
C THR A 305 3.09 11.91 16.90
N SER A 306 3.77 10.95 17.53
CA SER A 306 3.31 10.06 18.62
C SER A 306 2.65 8.77 18.16
N ARG A 307 2.40 7.90 19.14
CA ARG A 307 1.73 6.62 18.98
C ARG A 307 0.33 6.69 19.57
N SER A 308 -0.63 6.16 18.85
CA SER A 308 -1.96 5.84 19.37
C SER A 308 -2.07 4.35 19.61
N GLN A 309 -2.78 3.94 20.65
CA GLN A 309 -2.95 2.52 20.99
C GLN A 309 -4.40 2.23 21.30
N SER A 310 -4.90 1.09 20.81
CA SER A 310 -6.19 0.53 21.21
C SER A 310 -6.04 -0.97 21.42
N TYR A 311 -7.01 -1.56 22.13
CA TYR A 311 -7.05 -2.99 22.41
C TYR A 311 -8.35 -3.58 21.90
N PHE A 312 -8.25 -4.75 21.29
CA PHE A 312 -9.36 -5.42 20.64
C PHE A 312 -9.48 -6.87 21.09
N MET A 313 -10.69 -7.34 21.39
CA MET A 313 -10.92 -8.75 21.70
C MET A 313 -11.38 -9.50 20.46
N LEU A 314 -10.54 -10.41 19.95
CA LEU A 314 -10.89 -11.34 18.88
C LEU A 314 -11.06 -12.75 19.45
N GLY A 315 -12.31 -13.16 19.67
CA GLY A 315 -12.61 -14.39 20.39
C GLY A 315 -12.10 -14.33 21.84
N PHE A 316 -11.13 -15.19 22.16
CA PHE A 316 -10.42 -15.23 23.45
C PHE A 316 -9.07 -14.50 23.42
N CYS A 317 -8.64 -14.01 22.25
CA CYS A 317 -7.37 -13.30 22.11
C CYS A 317 -7.59 -11.80 22.31
N LYS A 318 -6.73 -11.17 23.10
CA LYS A 318 -6.62 -9.72 23.21
C LYS A 318 -5.50 -9.25 22.29
N LEU A 319 -5.86 -8.42 21.33
CA LEU A 319 -4.95 -7.79 20.39
C LEU A 319 -4.63 -6.37 20.86
N SER A 320 -3.37 -5.95 20.78
CA SER A 320 -2.96 -4.55 20.85
C SER A 320 -2.75 -4.02 19.45
N ILE A 321 -3.42 -2.91 19.11
CA ILE A 321 -3.22 -2.18 17.86
C ILE A 321 -2.49 -0.89 18.22
N ILE A 322 -1.31 -0.66 17.64
CA ILE A 322 -0.53 0.56 17.82
C ILE A 322 -0.41 1.23 16.46
N ILE A 323 -0.78 2.51 16.37
CA ILE A 323 -0.53 3.33 15.19
C ILE A 323 0.54 4.34 15.53
N ALA A 324 1.65 4.27 14.81
CA ALA A 324 2.70 5.26 14.86
C ALA A 324 2.48 6.30 13.77
N TRP A 325 2.29 7.55 14.19
CA TRP A 325 2.11 8.68 13.28
C TRP A 325 3.44 9.39 13.07
N SER A 326 3.76 9.74 11.83
CA SER A 326 5.02 10.36 11.45
C SER A 326 4.76 11.43 10.40
N LEU A 327 4.88 12.69 10.80
CA LEU A 327 4.89 13.83 9.90
C LEU A 327 6.20 13.81 9.10
N LEU A 328 6.10 13.65 7.79
CA LEU A 328 7.26 13.68 6.90
C LEU A 328 7.62 15.15 6.57
N PRO A 329 8.92 15.45 6.44
CA PRO A 329 9.42 16.81 6.20
C PRO A 329 9.13 17.33 4.79
#